data_AF-A0AAW0XUV8-F1
#
_entry.id   AF-A0AAW0XUV8-F1
#
_cell.length_a   1.000
_cell.length_b   1.000
_cell.length_c   1.000
_cell.angle_alpha   90.00
_cell.angle_beta   90.00
_cell.angle_gamma   90.00
#
_symmetry.space_group_name_H-M   'P 1'
#
loop_
_entity.id
_entity.type
_entity.pdbx_description
1 polymer ?
#
loop_
_entity_poly.entity_id
_entity_poly.type
_entity_poly.pdbx_seq_one_letter_code
_entity_poly.pdbx_strand_id
1 'polypeptide(L)'
;MWSFEGDYRRKPQQRLGGASKTKNLERSELLNQLKSDREERERQRRREAAALTIQSWTRAMLSRKRTKQDLRQQFDSKLALAKVRGISDASAIKLVALLIRIFNAKEDCERLVNMLYCL
;
A
#
# COMPACT_ATOMS: atom_id res chain seq x y z
N MET A 1 -15.85 -18.79 -6.84
CA MET A 1 -16.80 -17.65 -6.85
C MET A 1 -16.43 -16.73 -5.71
N TRP A 2 -15.97 -15.50 -6.00
CA TRP A 2 -15.77 -14.46 -4.97
C TRP A 2 -17.09 -13.71 -4.78
N SER A 3 -17.80 -14.03 -3.70
CA SER A 3 -18.97 -13.27 -3.28
C SER A 3 -18.48 -12.03 -2.52
N PHE A 4 -18.68 -10.86 -3.11
CA PHE A 4 -18.50 -9.58 -2.44
C PHE A 4 -19.65 -9.42 -1.42
N GLU A 5 -19.42 -9.84 -0.17
CA GLU A 5 -20.31 -9.55 0.95
C GLU A 5 -20.21 -8.06 1.27
N GLY A 6 -21.08 -7.28 0.64
CA GLY A 6 -21.16 -5.82 0.75
C GLY A 6 -21.60 -5.32 2.12
N ASP A 7 -20.87 -5.65 3.18
CA ASP A 7 -21.00 -5.02 4.50
C ASP A 7 -20.17 -3.70 4.57
N TYR A 8 -20.19 -2.93 3.47
CA TYR A 8 -19.48 -1.65 3.36
C TYR A 8 -20.07 -0.57 4.27
N ARG A 9 -21.33 -0.73 4.73
CA ARG A 9 -22.01 0.18 5.65
C ARG A 9 -22.34 -0.52 6.96
N ARG A 10 -21.94 0.09 8.08
CA ARG A 10 -22.31 -0.38 9.42
C ARG A 10 -23.83 -0.45 9.54
N LYS A 11 -24.36 -1.66 9.73
CA LYS A 11 -25.76 -1.85 10.11
C LYS A 11 -26.00 -1.29 11.51
N PRO A 12 -27.16 -0.68 11.79
CA PRO A 12 -27.50 -0.26 13.14
C PRO A 12 -27.46 -1.48 14.07
N GLN A 13 -26.61 -1.44 15.11
CA GLN A 13 -26.65 -2.44 16.16
C GLN A 13 -27.78 -2.10 17.12
N GLN A 14 -28.91 -2.79 16.98
CA GLN A 14 -30.02 -2.70 17.92
C GLN A 14 -29.72 -3.59 19.14
N ARG A 15 -29.64 -2.98 20.32
CA ARG A 15 -29.55 -3.74 21.57
C ARG A 15 -30.94 -4.29 21.91
N LEU A 16 -31.14 -5.59 21.71
CA LEU A 16 -32.39 -6.30 22.03
C LEU A 16 -32.55 -6.61 23.54
N GLY A 17 -31.83 -5.89 24.41
CA GLY A 17 -31.96 -6.03 25.85
C GLY A 17 -33.31 -5.47 26.30
N GLY A 18 -34.27 -6.36 26.57
CA GLY A 18 -35.60 -5.98 27.03
C GLY A 18 -35.60 -5.21 28.35
N ALA A 19 -36.67 -4.45 28.58
CA ALA A 19 -36.90 -3.56 29.73
C ALA A 19 -36.78 -4.23 31.12
N SER A 20 -36.77 -5.57 31.18
CA SER A 20 -36.68 -6.36 32.40
C SER A 20 -35.29 -6.39 33.03
N LYS A 21 -34.19 -6.22 32.26
CA LYS A 21 -32.83 -6.12 32.84
C LYS A 21 -32.45 -4.71 33.28
N THR A 22 -33.03 -3.68 32.66
CA THR A 22 -32.82 -2.27 32.99
C THR A 22 -33.48 -1.87 34.31
N LYS A 23 -34.51 -2.60 34.77
CA LYS A 23 -35.16 -2.35 36.07
C LYS A 23 -34.28 -2.70 37.29
N ASN A 24 -33.26 -3.53 37.15
CA ASN A 24 -32.42 -4.02 38.25
C ASN A 24 -30.99 -3.45 38.24
N LEU A 25 -30.60 -2.66 37.22
CA LEU A 25 -29.31 -1.95 37.21
C LEU A 25 -29.52 -0.50 37.65
N GLU A 26 -28.62 0.00 38.48
CA GLU A 26 -28.59 1.43 38.75
C GLU A 26 -28.28 2.22 37.46
N ARG A 27 -28.86 3.42 37.33
CA ARG A 27 -28.60 4.33 36.21
C ARG A 27 -27.10 4.60 36.01
N SER A 28 -26.35 4.65 37.10
CA SER A 28 -24.89 4.81 37.14
C SER A 28 -24.17 3.65 36.42
N GLU A 29 -24.56 2.41 36.68
CA GLU A 29 -24.02 1.20 36.07
C GLU A 29 -24.32 1.15 34.57
N LEU A 30 -25.53 1.53 34.17
CA LEU A 30 -25.91 1.61 32.75
C LEU A 30 -25.05 2.62 31.98
N LEU A 31 -24.82 3.81 32.57
CA LEU A 31 -23.98 4.84 31.98
C LEU A 31 -22.52 4.39 31.87
N ASN A 32 -22.00 3.70 32.88
CA ASN A 32 -20.65 3.14 32.88
C ASN A 32 -20.47 2.07 31.78
N GLN A 33 -21.45 1.17 31.62
CA GLN A 33 -21.44 0.18 30.54
C GLN A 33 -21.44 0.86 29.17
N LEU A 34 -22.34 1.83 28.94
CA LEU A 34 -22.40 2.57 27.67
C LEU A 34 -21.10 3.32 27.36
N LYS A 35 -20.43 3.87 28.38
CA LYS A 35 -19.13 4.53 28.25
C LYS A 35 -18.04 3.51 27.85
N SER A 36 -17.94 2.40 28.57
CA SER A 36 -17.01 1.31 28.26
C SER A 36 -17.19 0.79 26.84
N ASP A 37 -18.45 0.58 26.41
CA ASP A 37 -18.78 0.17 25.05
C ASP A 37 -18.40 1.19 23.97
N ARG A 38 -18.41 2.49 24.29
CA ARG A 38 -17.94 3.54 23.37
C ARG A 38 -16.43 3.51 23.26
N GLU A 39 -15.74 3.38 24.39
CA GLU A 39 -14.27 3.30 24.46
C GLU A 39 -13.74 2.06 23.72
N GLU A 40 -14.38 0.90 23.89
CA GLU A 40 -14.02 -0.32 23.17
C GLU A 40 -14.16 -0.13 21.65
N ARG A 41 -15.31 0.39 21.21
CA ARG A 41 -15.54 0.67 19.78
C ARG A 41 -14.55 1.69 19.23
N GLU A 42 -14.12 2.66 20.01
CA GLU A 42 -13.12 3.62 19.58
C GLU A 42 -11.72 3.02 19.50
N ARG A 43 -11.35 2.20 20.49
CA ARG A 43 -10.10 1.45 20.48
C ARG A 43 -10.00 0.53 19.27
N GLN A 44 -11.08 -0.19 18.96
CA GLN A 44 -11.16 -1.04 17.78
C GLN A 44 -11.03 -0.24 16.49
N ARG A 45 -11.74 0.91 16.36
CA ARG A 45 -11.59 1.82 15.20
C ARG A 45 -10.15 2.28 15.02
N ARG A 46 -9.46 2.66 16.11
CA ARG A 46 -8.06 3.10 16.05
C ARG A 46 -7.13 1.98 15.59
N ARG A 47 -7.35 0.76 16.09
CA ARG A 47 -6.58 -0.43 15.67
C ARG A 47 -6.79 -0.74 14.19
N GLU A 48 -8.02 -0.73 13.71
CA GLU A 48 -8.36 -0.95 12.30
C GLU A 48 -7.73 0.11 11.39
N ALA A 49 -7.83 1.39 11.76
CA ALA A 49 -7.22 2.48 11.02
C ALA A 49 -5.69 2.33 10.95
N ALA A 50 -5.03 2.05 12.09
CA ALA A 50 -3.60 1.83 12.13
C ALA A 50 -3.17 0.64 11.26
N ALA A 51 -3.91 -0.48 11.32
CA ALA A 51 -3.67 -1.64 10.48
C ALA A 51 -3.78 -1.30 8.99
N LEU A 52 -4.82 -0.55 8.59
CA LEU A 52 -5.00 -0.10 7.21
C LEU A 52 -3.84 0.80 6.74
N THR A 53 -3.38 1.71 7.58
CA THR A 53 -2.23 2.58 7.28
C THR A 53 -0.96 1.75 7.06
N ILE A 54 -0.65 0.82 7.97
CA ILE A 54 0.52 -0.04 7.85
C ILE A 54 0.44 -0.91 6.60
N GLN A 55 -0.72 -1.53 6.35
CA GLN A 55 -0.93 -2.39 5.19
C GLN A 55 -0.80 -1.62 3.88
N SER A 56 -1.44 -0.45 3.76
CA SER A 56 -1.40 0.36 2.54
C SER A 56 0.02 0.84 2.24
N TRP A 57 0.75 1.31 3.26
CA TRP A 57 2.15 1.69 3.13
C TRP A 57 3.03 0.51 2.70
N THR A 58 2.84 -0.66 3.33
CA THR A 58 3.62 -1.88 3.02
C THR A 58 3.38 -2.33 1.58
N ARG A 59 2.11 -2.39 1.15
CA ARG A 59 1.75 -2.73 -0.24
C ARG A 59 2.36 -1.74 -1.23
N ALA A 60 2.30 -0.44 -0.92
CA ALA A 60 2.90 0.60 -1.77
C ALA A 60 4.43 0.47 -1.86
N MET A 61 5.12 0.20 -0.74
CA MET A 61 6.56 -0.04 -0.73
C MET A 61 6.92 -1.25 -1.61
N LEU A 62 6.29 -2.40 -1.37
CA LEU A 62 6.55 -3.63 -2.13
C LEU A 62 6.28 -3.43 -3.63
N SER A 63 5.19 -2.75 -3.97
CA SER A 63 4.87 -2.39 -5.35
C SER A 63 5.96 -1.53 -5.98
N ARG A 64 6.39 -0.44 -5.31
CA ARG A 64 7.49 0.42 -5.79
C ARG A 64 8.78 -0.37 -5.99
N LYS A 65 9.13 -1.27 -5.07
CA LYS A 65 10.32 -2.11 -5.18
C LYS A 65 10.23 -3.03 -6.41
N ARG A 66 9.10 -3.72 -6.58
CA ARG A 66 8.85 -4.61 -7.72
C ARG A 66 8.88 -3.85 -9.05
N THR A 67 8.22 -2.70 -9.13
CA THR A 67 8.21 -1.85 -10.33
C THR A 67 9.62 -1.35 -10.66
N LYS A 68 10.41 -0.90 -9.68
CA LYS A 68 11.80 -0.51 -9.93
C LYS A 68 12.64 -1.67 -10.46
N GLN A 69 12.47 -2.87 -9.91
CA GLN A 69 13.18 -4.05 -10.38
C GLN A 69 12.81 -4.42 -11.82
N ASP A 70 11.52 -4.39 -12.16
CA ASP A 70 11.05 -4.63 -13.53
C ASP A 70 11.61 -3.59 -14.52
N LEU A 71 11.60 -2.30 -14.15
CA LEU A 71 12.18 -1.24 -14.97
C LEU A 71 13.70 -1.40 -15.15
N ARG A 72 14.42 -1.90 -14.15
CA ARG A 72 15.85 -2.24 -14.28
C ARG A 72 16.05 -3.36 -15.28
N GLN A 73 15.26 -4.43 -15.22
CA GLN A 73 15.33 -5.52 -16.19
C GLN A 73 15.03 -5.04 -17.61
N GLN A 74 14.04 -4.16 -17.77
CA GLN A 74 13.73 -3.53 -19.05
C GLN A 74 14.89 -2.65 -19.56
N PHE A 75 15.52 -1.87 -18.67
CA PHE A 75 16.70 -1.08 -19.00
C PHE A 75 17.85 -1.98 -19.45
N ASP A 76 18.20 -3.00 -18.66
CA ASP A 76 19.31 -3.91 -18.93
C ASP A 76 19.10 -4.63 -20.28
N SER A 77 17.86 -5.08 -20.56
CA SER A 77 17.49 -5.70 -21.84
C SER A 77 17.62 -4.74 -23.02
N LYS A 78 17.18 -3.49 -22.87
CA LYS A 78 17.29 -2.47 -23.92
C LYS A 78 18.74 -2.05 -24.16
N LEU A 79 19.54 -1.95 -23.11
CA LEU A 79 20.96 -1.63 -23.21
C LEU A 79 21.71 -2.75 -23.94
N ALA A 80 21.41 -4.02 -23.64
CA ALA A 80 21.98 -5.15 -24.35
C ALA A 80 21.63 -5.14 -25.85
N LEU A 81 20.37 -4.83 -26.19
CA LEU A 81 19.95 -4.69 -27.59
C LEU A 81 20.65 -3.52 -28.30
N ALA A 82 20.82 -2.39 -27.61
CA ALA A 82 21.49 -1.22 -28.15
C ALA A 82 22.99 -1.47 -28.38
N LYS A 83 23.66 -2.23 -27.51
CA LYS A 83 25.05 -2.69 -27.70
C LYS A 83 25.24 -3.51 -28.99
N VAL A 84 24.25 -4.33 -29.34
CA VAL A 84 24.33 -5.20 -30.53
C VAL A 84 23.94 -4.47 -31.82
N ARG A 85 22.88 -3.64 -31.76
CA ARG A 85 22.30 -3.00 -32.95
C ARG A 85 22.82 -1.58 -33.22
N GLY A 86 23.65 -1.05 -32.34
CA GLY A 86 24.03 0.36 -32.31
C GLY A 86 22.95 1.21 -31.63
N ILE A 87 23.37 2.36 -31.08
CA ILE A 87 22.47 3.29 -30.43
C ILE A 87 21.86 4.24 -31.46
N SER A 88 20.52 4.27 -31.52
CA SER A 88 19.80 5.36 -32.18
C SER A 88 19.24 6.34 -31.15
N ASP A 89 18.96 7.57 -31.58
CA ASP A 89 18.39 8.62 -30.71
C ASP A 89 17.13 8.16 -29.97
N ALA A 90 16.24 7.43 -30.65
CA ALA A 90 15.02 6.91 -30.05
C ALA A 90 15.29 5.87 -28.94
N SER A 91 16.38 5.10 -29.07
CA SER A 91 16.81 4.14 -28.05
C SER A 91 17.52 4.84 -26.89
N ALA A 92 18.37 5.82 -27.18
CA ALA A 92 19.03 6.66 -26.19
C ALA A 92 18.02 7.37 -25.29
N ILE A 93 17.01 8.03 -25.87
CA ILE A 93 15.94 8.72 -25.12
C ILE A 93 15.22 7.74 -24.17
N LYS A 94 14.89 6.54 -24.65
CA LYS A 94 14.23 5.51 -23.82
C LYS A 94 15.12 5.02 -22.68
N LEU A 95 16.42 4.85 -22.93
CA LEU A 95 17.37 4.46 -21.89
C LEU A 95 17.53 5.56 -20.84
N VAL A 96 17.67 6.83 -21.25
CA VAL A 96 17.76 7.97 -20.32
C VAL A 96 16.49 8.07 -19.48
N ALA A 97 15.31 7.99 -20.10
CA ALA A 97 14.04 8.07 -19.39
C ALA A 97 13.85 6.94 -18.36
N LEU A 98 14.26 5.71 -18.72
CA LEU A 98 14.26 4.59 -17.79
C LEU A 98 15.24 4.81 -16.65
N LEU A 99 16.46 5.28 -16.96
CA LEU A 99 17.50 5.53 -15.97
C LEU A 99 17.05 6.56 -14.94
N ILE A 100 16.50 7.71 -15.37
CA ILE A 100 15.97 8.75 -14.47
C ILE A 100 14.93 8.15 -13.50
N ARG A 101 14.10 7.22 -13.97
CA ARG A 101 13.02 6.65 -13.15
C ARG A 101 13.49 5.60 -12.13
N ILE A 102 14.59 4.90 -12.42
CA ILE A 102 15.13 3.86 -11.54
C ILE A 102 16.25 4.38 -10.64
N PHE A 103 17.00 5.39 -11.09
CA PHE A 103 18.33 5.74 -10.60
C PHE A 103 18.43 5.79 -9.07
N ASN A 104 19.34 4.98 -8.55
CA ASN A 104 19.82 5.04 -7.20
C ASN A 104 21.35 4.89 -7.24
N ALA A 105 22.09 5.88 -6.75
CA ALA A 105 23.55 5.90 -6.81
C ALA A 105 24.22 4.65 -6.21
N LYS A 106 23.58 3.98 -5.26
CA LYS A 106 24.13 2.75 -4.67
C LYS A 106 23.96 1.51 -5.55
N GLU A 107 22.94 1.48 -6.42
CA GLU A 107 22.54 0.27 -7.15
C GLU A 107 22.70 0.41 -8.67
N ASP A 108 22.69 1.63 -9.21
CA ASP A 108 22.56 1.91 -10.64
C ASP A 108 23.71 2.75 -11.22
N CYS A 109 24.75 3.06 -10.44
CA CYS A 109 25.94 3.77 -10.94
C CYS A 109 26.62 3.02 -12.08
N GLU A 110 26.75 1.70 -11.99
CA GLU A 110 27.34 0.89 -13.06
C GLU A 110 26.50 0.94 -14.35
N ARG A 111 25.16 0.99 -14.24
CA ARG A 111 24.25 1.14 -15.39
C ARG A 111 24.45 2.48 -16.09
N LEU A 112 24.64 3.55 -15.33
CA LEU A 112 24.94 4.88 -15.87
C LEU A 112 26.27 4.87 -16.64
N VAL A 113 27.32 4.32 -16.04
CA VAL A 113 28.64 4.22 -16.67
C VAL A 113 28.58 3.39 -17.95
N ASN A 114 27.93 2.23 -17.89
CA ASN A 114 27.74 1.36 -19.06
C ASN A 114 26.95 2.03 -20.17
N MET A 115 25.95 2.86 -19.84
CA MET A 115 25.21 3.62 -20.84
C MET A 115 26.10 4.67 -21.52
N LEU A 116 26.91 5.41 -20.75
CA LEU A 116 27.82 6.42 -21.29
C LEU A 116 28.93 5.83 -22.18
N TYR A 117 29.40 4.61 -21.87
CA TYR A 117 30.35 3.91 -22.74
C TYR A 117 29.74 3.35 -24.02
N CYS A 118 28.41 3.22 -24.08
CA CYS A 118 27.71 2.71 -25.26
C CYS A 118 27.17 3.82 -26.17
N LEU A 119 26.95 5.02 -25.61
CA LEU A 119 26.63 6.25 -26.35
C LEU A 119 27.89 6.76 -27.06
#